data_AF-Q2HGM0-F1
#
_entry.id   AF-Q2HGM0-F1
#
_cell.length_a   1.000
_cell.length_b   1.000
_cell.length_c   1.000
_cell.angle_alpha   90.00
_cell.angle_beta   90.00
_cell.angle_gamma   90.00
#
_symmetry.space_group_name_H-M   'P 1'
#
loop_
_entity.id
_entity.type
_entity.pdbx_description
1 polymer ?
#
loop_
_entity_poly.entity_id
_entity_poly.type
_entity_poly.pdbx_seq_one_letter_code
_entity_poly.pdbx_strand_id
1 'polypeptide(L)'
;MALLEDTLLADGREWVLGGGGGGDGGGSEGARKGPTLADIEAVWVLHWMIGIPGALFDAGYVSAERFPRVYAWVARFQAAVGAAKAGVVVKGMSGEEAAVVLKGQREGVGYFEKEGEVDAADPIVKVYGLEKGSRVEVWPTDSGAGHRDQGCLVSLDAEEIVWETDAGVRVHAPRHGFRVRLARPVEEVGV
;
A
#
# COMPACT_ATOMS: atom_id res chain seq x y z
N MET A 1 -15.09 -15.31 -11.40
CA MET A 1 -13.92 -15.80 -12.14
C MET A 1 -14.13 -15.85 -13.66
N ALA A 2 -15.35 -16.03 -14.18
CA ALA A 2 -15.63 -16.04 -15.62
C ALA A 2 -15.06 -14.84 -16.41
N LEU A 3 -15.15 -13.61 -15.86
CA LEU A 3 -14.50 -12.44 -16.49
C LEU A 3 -13.00 -12.68 -16.71
N LEU A 4 -12.28 -13.19 -15.71
CA LEU A 4 -10.85 -13.45 -15.84
C LEU A 4 -10.57 -14.63 -16.77
N GLU A 5 -11.36 -15.71 -16.64
CA GLU A 5 -11.17 -16.95 -17.39
C GLU A 5 -11.48 -16.78 -18.89
N ASP A 6 -12.63 -16.20 -19.21
CA ASP A 6 -13.22 -16.20 -20.55
C ASP A 6 -12.93 -14.91 -21.32
N THR A 7 -12.45 -13.87 -20.65
CA THR A 7 -12.06 -12.62 -21.31
C THR A 7 -10.58 -12.31 -21.06
N LEU A 8 -10.21 -11.89 -19.85
CA LEU A 8 -8.92 -11.26 -19.61
C LEU A 8 -7.73 -12.18 -19.88
N LEU A 9 -7.81 -13.45 -19.47
CA LEU A 9 -6.75 -14.44 -19.65
C LEU A 9 -6.99 -15.33 -20.88
N ALA A 10 -8.07 -15.12 -21.63
CA ALA A 10 -8.47 -16.00 -22.73
C ALA A 10 -7.51 -15.98 -23.93
N ASP A 11 -6.74 -14.90 -24.10
CA ASP A 11 -5.73 -14.76 -25.14
C ASP A 11 -4.38 -15.41 -24.79
N GLY A 12 -4.27 -16.05 -23.62
CA GLY A 12 -3.08 -16.76 -23.19
C GLY A 12 -1.97 -15.87 -22.64
N ARG A 13 -2.25 -14.59 -22.35
CA ARG A 13 -1.28 -13.72 -21.66
C ARG A 13 -0.81 -14.31 -20.33
N GLU A 14 0.46 -14.08 -20.00
CA GLU A 14 1.05 -14.60 -18.76
C GLU A 14 0.56 -13.85 -17.52
N TRP A 15 0.43 -12.52 -17.65
CA TRP A 15 0.11 -11.55 -16.60
C TRP A 15 -1.01 -10.62 -17.05
N VAL A 16 -1.73 -10.01 -16.11
CA VAL A 16 -2.95 -9.24 -16.37
C VAL A 16 -2.75 -8.14 -17.42
N LEU A 17 -1.63 -7.43 -17.34
CA LEU A 17 -1.24 -6.37 -18.28
C LEU A 17 -0.22 -6.82 -19.35
N GLY A 18 -0.06 -8.13 -19.56
CA GLY A 18 0.88 -8.71 -20.53
C GLY A 18 2.31 -8.92 -20.02
N GLY A 19 2.64 -8.40 -18.83
CA GLY A 19 3.97 -8.49 -18.24
C GLY A 19 4.92 -7.41 -18.78
N GLY A 20 5.94 -7.03 -18.00
CA GLY A 20 6.79 -5.91 -18.38
C GLY A 20 6.17 -4.56 -18.04
N GLY A 21 6.30 -4.15 -16.78
CA GLY A 21 5.91 -2.82 -16.35
C GLY A 21 6.69 -2.42 -15.11
N GLY A 22 7.76 -1.66 -15.31
CA GLY A 22 8.31 -0.80 -14.25
C GLY A 22 7.20 0.14 -13.81
N GLY A 23 6.82 0.04 -12.54
CA GLY A 23 5.88 0.96 -11.93
C GLY A 23 6.62 2.24 -11.58
N ASP A 24 6.85 3.11 -12.56
CA ASP A 24 7.35 4.48 -12.33
C ASP A 24 7.29 5.38 -13.57
N GLY A 25 6.33 5.22 -14.49
CA GLY A 25 6.04 6.27 -15.49
C GLY A 25 7.22 6.80 -16.32
N GLY A 26 8.33 6.06 -16.39
CA GLY A 26 9.59 6.50 -16.98
C GLY A 26 10.14 5.38 -17.84
N GLY A 27 9.87 5.46 -19.14
CA GLY A 27 10.38 4.51 -20.12
C GLY A 27 11.91 4.45 -20.07
N SER A 28 12.45 3.39 -19.48
CA SER A 28 13.73 2.83 -19.95
C SER A 28 13.44 1.46 -20.54
N GLU A 29 13.84 1.29 -21.79
CA GLU A 29 13.69 0.07 -22.57
C GLU A 29 14.49 -1.07 -21.93
N GLY A 30 13.80 -1.82 -21.08
CA GLY A 30 14.27 -3.06 -20.48
C GLY A 30 13.10 -3.78 -19.86
N ALA A 31 12.17 -4.27 -20.69
CA ALA A 31 10.92 -4.89 -20.25
C ALA A 31 11.19 -6.00 -19.21
N ARG A 32 10.94 -5.70 -17.93
CA ARG A 32 11.09 -6.64 -16.83
C ARG A 32 10.01 -7.71 -16.97
N LYS A 33 10.37 -8.88 -17.51
CA LYS A 33 9.48 -10.04 -17.59
C LYS A 33 9.05 -10.44 -16.17
N GLY A 34 7.75 -10.43 -15.88
CA GLY A 34 7.23 -10.81 -14.56
C GLY A 34 5.90 -10.14 -14.21
N PRO A 35 5.31 -10.53 -13.05
CA PRO A 35 4.09 -9.92 -12.55
C PRO A 35 4.32 -8.43 -12.24
N THR A 36 3.27 -7.64 -12.38
CA THR A 36 3.25 -6.21 -12.08
C THR A 36 2.43 -5.94 -10.81
N LEU A 37 2.37 -4.67 -10.37
CA LEU A 37 1.46 -4.26 -9.28
C LEU A 37 0.00 -4.66 -9.59
N ALA A 38 -0.42 -4.60 -10.86
CA ALA A 38 -1.74 -5.02 -11.26
C ALA A 38 -2.00 -6.52 -10.99
N ASP A 39 -0.99 -7.37 -11.12
CA ASP A 39 -1.11 -8.79 -10.78
C ASP A 39 -1.21 -8.97 -9.27
N ILE A 40 -0.40 -8.25 -8.48
CA ILE A 40 -0.44 -8.29 -7.00
C ILE A 40 -1.85 -7.92 -6.51
N GLU A 41 -2.40 -6.81 -7.00
CA GLU A 41 -3.72 -6.29 -6.60
C GLU A 41 -4.88 -7.15 -7.12
N ALA A 42 -4.76 -7.77 -8.29
CA ALA A 42 -5.84 -8.57 -8.85
C ALA A 42 -5.86 -10.01 -8.28
N VAL A 43 -4.70 -10.58 -7.96
CA VAL A 43 -4.58 -12.01 -7.64
C VAL A 43 -4.88 -12.33 -6.18
N TRP A 44 -4.66 -11.38 -5.25
CA TRP A 44 -4.57 -11.68 -3.82
C TRP A 44 -5.82 -12.37 -3.27
N VAL A 45 -7.03 -11.94 -3.64
CA VAL A 45 -8.28 -12.56 -3.15
C VAL A 45 -8.37 -14.00 -3.60
N LEU A 46 -8.01 -14.28 -4.85
CA LEU A 46 -8.11 -15.63 -5.42
C LEU A 46 -7.03 -16.53 -4.85
N HIS A 47 -5.80 -16.02 -4.75
CA HIS A 47 -4.70 -16.70 -4.09
C HIS A 47 -5.05 -17.09 -2.65
N TRP A 48 -5.65 -16.17 -1.90
CA TRP A 48 -6.07 -16.39 -0.52
C TRP A 48 -7.20 -17.43 -0.42
N MET A 49 -8.27 -17.29 -1.21
CA MET A 49 -9.39 -18.22 -1.21
C MET A 49 -9.01 -19.64 -1.65
N ILE A 50 -8.14 -19.78 -2.65
CA ILE A 50 -7.65 -21.08 -3.12
C ILE A 50 -6.70 -21.70 -2.09
N GLY A 51 -5.92 -20.87 -1.38
CA GLY A 51 -4.93 -21.32 -0.40
C GLY A 51 -5.49 -21.73 0.97
N ILE A 52 -6.71 -21.30 1.33
CA ILE A 52 -7.35 -21.66 2.61
C ILE A 52 -8.20 -22.92 2.45
N PRO A 53 -7.89 -24.02 3.16
CA PRO A 53 -8.76 -25.19 3.20
C PRO A 53 -10.19 -24.82 3.65
N GLY A 54 -11.18 -25.12 2.79
CA GLY A 54 -12.59 -24.89 3.09
C GLY A 54 -13.12 -23.47 2.80
N ALA A 55 -12.30 -22.54 2.31
CA ALA A 55 -12.78 -21.21 1.91
C ALA A 55 -13.64 -21.25 0.63
N LEU A 56 -13.44 -22.27 -0.21
CA LEU A 56 -14.30 -22.56 -1.36
C LEU A 56 -15.40 -23.53 -0.92
N PHE A 57 -16.60 -22.99 -0.64
CA PHE A 57 -17.73 -23.74 -0.11
C PHE A 57 -18.24 -24.85 -1.04
N ASP A 58 -17.99 -24.75 -2.34
CA ASP A 58 -18.42 -25.74 -3.31
C ASP A 58 -17.45 -25.82 -4.50
N ALA A 59 -16.66 -26.89 -4.52
CA ALA A 59 -15.74 -27.21 -5.62
C ALA A 59 -16.47 -27.46 -6.95
N GLY A 60 -17.78 -27.70 -6.93
CA GLY A 60 -18.61 -27.78 -8.14
C GLY A 60 -18.79 -26.44 -8.85
N TYR A 61 -18.58 -25.30 -8.17
CA TYR A 61 -18.70 -23.97 -8.79
C TYR A 61 -17.36 -23.31 -9.06
N VAL A 62 -16.38 -23.45 -8.16
CA VAL A 62 -15.06 -22.85 -8.27
C VAL A 62 -13.99 -23.94 -8.17
N SER A 63 -13.42 -24.31 -9.31
CA SER A 63 -12.37 -25.33 -9.40
C SER A 63 -11.42 -25.07 -10.56
N ALA A 64 -10.30 -25.78 -10.54
CA ALA A 64 -9.32 -25.74 -11.63
C ALA A 64 -9.88 -26.32 -12.95
N GLU A 65 -10.85 -27.24 -12.90
CA GLU A 65 -11.50 -27.76 -14.10
C GLU A 65 -12.38 -26.70 -14.78
N ARG A 66 -13.04 -25.83 -13.98
CA ARG A 66 -13.91 -24.76 -14.50
C ARG A 66 -13.15 -23.49 -14.85
N PHE A 67 -12.10 -23.16 -14.11
CA PHE A 67 -11.31 -21.94 -14.30
C PHE A 67 -9.81 -22.22 -14.46
N PRO A 68 -9.41 -23.07 -15.43
CA PRO A 68 -8.03 -23.52 -15.57
C PRO A 68 -7.04 -22.37 -15.80
N ARG A 69 -7.41 -21.31 -16.55
CA ARG A 69 -6.50 -20.17 -16.80
C ARG A 69 -6.29 -19.34 -15.55
N VAL A 70 -7.35 -19.10 -14.77
CA VAL A 70 -7.26 -18.39 -13.48
C VAL A 70 -6.38 -19.16 -12.50
N TYR A 71 -6.59 -20.48 -12.33
CA TYR A 71 -5.76 -21.30 -11.44
C TYR A 71 -4.30 -21.35 -11.91
N ALA A 72 -4.06 -21.43 -13.22
CA ALA A 72 -2.72 -21.37 -13.77
C ALA A 72 -2.04 -20.01 -13.51
N TRP A 73 -2.77 -18.90 -13.62
CA TRP A 73 -2.26 -17.56 -13.30
C TRP A 73 -1.91 -17.42 -11.81
N VAL A 74 -2.77 -17.87 -10.90
CA VAL A 74 -2.49 -17.89 -9.45
C VAL A 74 -1.24 -18.74 -9.14
N ALA A 75 -1.11 -19.91 -9.77
CA ALA A 75 0.06 -20.77 -9.59
C ALA A 75 1.36 -20.13 -10.12
N ARG A 76 1.30 -19.46 -11.29
CA ARG A 76 2.45 -18.69 -11.82
C ARG A 76 2.84 -17.55 -10.90
N PHE A 77 1.88 -16.80 -10.37
CA PHE A 77 2.14 -15.73 -9.41
C PHE A 77 2.84 -16.27 -8.15
N GLN A 78 2.32 -17.36 -7.57
CA GLN A 78 2.93 -18.01 -6.40
C GLN A 78 4.37 -18.47 -6.67
N ALA A 79 4.65 -19.01 -7.86
CA ALA A 79 6.01 -19.38 -8.26
C ALA A 79 6.94 -18.16 -8.37
N ALA A 80 6.46 -17.05 -8.93
CA ALA A 80 7.22 -15.81 -9.02
C ALA A 80 7.57 -15.23 -7.63
N VAL A 81 6.60 -15.24 -6.70
CA VAL A 81 6.83 -14.84 -5.30
C VAL A 81 7.85 -15.76 -4.62
N GLY A 82 7.73 -17.08 -4.83
CA GLY A 82 8.68 -18.06 -4.29
C GLY A 82 10.11 -17.84 -4.78
N ALA A 83 10.28 -17.56 -6.08
CA ALA A 83 11.57 -17.25 -6.67
C ALA A 83 12.17 -15.95 -6.12
N ALA A 84 11.35 -14.90 -5.98
CA ALA A 84 11.78 -13.62 -5.40
C ALA A 84 12.24 -13.80 -3.94
N LYS A 85 11.51 -14.61 -3.15
CA LYS A 85 11.85 -14.89 -1.76
C LYS A 85 13.16 -15.65 -1.59
N ALA A 86 13.49 -16.56 -2.51
CA ALA A 86 14.71 -17.37 -2.43
C ALA A 86 16.01 -16.53 -2.44
N GLY A 87 15.98 -15.32 -3.02
CA GLY A 87 17.11 -14.40 -3.07
C GLY A 87 17.24 -13.44 -1.87
N VAL A 88 16.32 -13.47 -0.91
CA VAL A 88 16.24 -12.48 0.17
C VAL A 88 16.48 -13.14 1.53
N VAL A 89 17.50 -12.66 2.24
CA VAL A 89 17.71 -12.99 3.66
C VAL A 89 16.99 -11.93 4.50
N VAL A 90 15.83 -12.28 5.05
CA VAL A 90 15.10 -11.41 5.98
C VAL A 90 15.63 -11.66 7.39
N LYS A 91 16.25 -10.65 8.00
CA LYS A 91 16.62 -10.68 9.41
C LYS A 91 15.42 -10.28 10.26
N GLY A 92 15.08 -11.10 11.25
CA GLY A 92 14.07 -10.73 12.25
C GLY A 92 14.52 -9.51 13.06
N MET A 93 13.56 -8.67 13.43
CA MET A 93 13.75 -7.46 14.25
C MET A 93 12.61 -7.38 15.26
N SER A 94 12.92 -7.06 16.52
CA SER A 94 11.89 -6.82 17.55
C SER A 94 11.24 -5.45 17.38
N GLY A 95 10.09 -5.24 18.03
CA GLY A 95 9.43 -3.93 18.01
C GLY A 95 10.27 -2.83 18.66
N GLU A 96 11.01 -3.16 19.72
CA GLU A 96 11.93 -2.25 20.41
C GLU A 96 13.12 -1.88 19.52
N GLU A 97 13.70 -2.85 18.82
CA GLU A 97 14.77 -2.60 17.86
C GLU A 97 14.30 -1.70 16.71
N ALA A 98 13.09 -1.92 16.20
CA ALA A 98 12.49 -1.09 15.16
C ALA A 98 12.25 0.34 15.67
N ALA A 99 11.74 0.52 16.89
CA ALA A 99 11.50 1.84 17.47
C ALA A 99 12.79 2.66 17.62
N VAL A 100 13.90 2.02 18.02
CA VAL A 100 15.21 2.67 18.10
C VAL A 100 15.69 3.16 16.73
N VAL A 101 15.49 2.36 15.68
CA VAL A 101 15.84 2.76 14.30
C VAL A 101 14.96 3.92 13.83
N LEU A 102 13.64 3.82 14.01
CA LEU A 102 12.69 4.83 13.53
C LEU A 102 12.86 6.19 14.20
N LYS A 103 13.25 6.22 15.47
CA LYS A 103 13.51 7.46 16.22
C LYS A 103 14.88 8.08 15.93
N GLY A 104 15.61 7.58 14.93
CA GLY A 104 16.94 8.08 14.57
C GLY A 104 17.97 7.93 15.70
N GLN A 105 17.73 7.02 16.66
CA GLN A 105 18.61 6.81 17.82
C GLN A 105 19.86 5.98 17.47
N ARG A 106 20.08 5.71 16.18
CA ARG A 106 21.30 5.11 15.62
C ARG A 106 22.03 6.13 14.77
N GLU A 107 23.34 6.23 14.95
CA GLU A 107 24.19 7.09 14.13
C GLU A 107 24.04 6.77 12.63
N GLY A 108 23.93 7.82 11.81
CA GLY A 108 23.77 7.71 10.37
C GLY A 108 22.36 7.33 9.89
N VAL A 109 21.40 7.18 10.80
CA VAL A 109 19.99 6.95 10.45
C VAL A 109 19.25 8.28 10.49
N GLY A 110 18.83 8.75 9.32
CA GLY A 110 17.95 9.90 9.15
C GLY A 110 16.80 9.54 8.21
N TYR A 111 15.91 10.51 7.98
CA TYR A 111 14.86 10.35 6.99
C TYR A 111 15.48 10.12 5.61
N PHE A 112 15.06 9.05 4.94
CA PHE A 112 15.52 8.74 3.58
C PHE A 112 15.03 9.79 2.58
N GLU A 113 13.78 10.20 2.74
CA GLU A 113 13.16 11.23 1.90
C GLU A 113 13.45 12.62 2.44
N LYS A 114 13.63 13.55 1.50
CA LYS A 114 13.70 14.97 1.82
C LYS A 114 12.33 15.43 2.30
N GLU A 115 12.34 16.46 3.13
CA GLU A 115 11.10 17.09 3.53
C GLU A 115 10.39 17.69 2.30
N GLY A 116 9.13 17.32 2.10
CA GLY A 116 8.29 17.87 1.06
C GLY A 116 7.66 19.21 1.47
N GLU A 117 6.75 19.68 0.62
CA GLU A 117 5.97 20.90 0.85
C GLU A 117 4.48 20.57 0.94
N VAL A 118 3.70 21.51 1.44
CA VAL A 118 2.23 21.45 1.37
C VAL A 118 1.80 22.16 0.10
N ASP A 119 1.21 21.42 -0.84
CA ASP A 119 0.74 21.97 -2.11
C ASP A 119 -0.41 22.96 -1.89
N ALA A 120 -0.06 24.25 -1.91
CA ALA A 120 -1.01 25.35 -1.76
C ALA A 120 -2.06 25.39 -2.88
N ALA A 121 -1.87 24.68 -4.01
CA ALA A 121 -2.87 24.57 -5.06
C ALA A 121 -3.97 23.55 -4.73
N ASP A 122 -3.69 22.57 -3.86
CA ASP A 122 -4.61 21.50 -3.52
C ASP A 122 -5.92 22.07 -2.91
N PRO A 123 -7.10 21.70 -3.44
CA PRO A 123 -8.38 22.17 -2.93
C PRO A 123 -8.58 21.93 -1.44
N ILE A 124 -8.13 20.80 -0.88
CA ILE A 124 -8.34 20.51 0.54
C ILE A 124 -7.45 21.35 1.44
N VAL A 125 -6.26 21.72 0.95
CA VAL A 125 -5.35 22.62 1.65
C VAL A 125 -6.02 23.97 1.83
N LYS A 126 -6.65 24.49 0.77
CA LYS A 126 -7.41 25.75 0.82
C LYS A 126 -8.65 25.66 1.71
N VAL A 127 -9.44 24.57 1.57
CA VAL A 127 -10.71 24.41 2.29
C VAL A 127 -10.49 24.23 3.80
N TYR A 128 -9.46 23.49 4.20
CA TYR A 128 -9.17 23.22 5.60
C TYR A 128 -8.11 24.14 6.21
N GLY A 129 -7.54 25.06 5.42
CA GLY A 129 -6.47 25.95 5.88
C GLY A 129 -5.25 25.16 6.36
N LEU A 130 -4.88 24.11 5.64
CA LEU A 130 -3.73 23.28 6.01
C LEU A 130 -2.45 24.01 5.63
N GLU A 131 -1.53 24.09 6.57
CA GLU A 131 -0.21 24.66 6.34
C GLU A 131 0.85 23.73 6.92
N LYS A 132 2.05 23.77 6.38
CA LYS A 132 3.19 23.06 6.95
C LYS A 132 3.35 23.46 8.42
N GLY A 133 3.53 22.48 9.31
CA GLY A 133 3.56 22.71 10.74
C GLY A 133 2.20 22.61 11.45
N SER A 134 1.08 22.55 10.71
CA SER A 134 -0.25 22.47 11.31
C SER A 134 -0.44 21.18 12.08
N ARG A 135 -1.07 21.24 13.26
CA ARG A 135 -1.53 20.04 13.96
C ARG A 135 -2.70 19.43 13.20
N VAL A 136 -2.56 18.18 12.77
CA VAL A 136 -3.55 17.47 11.95
C VAL A 136 -4.02 16.18 12.58
N GLU A 137 -5.21 15.75 12.17
CA GLU A 137 -5.70 14.37 12.32
C GLU A 137 -5.70 13.70 10.94
N VAL A 138 -5.21 12.46 10.87
CA VAL A 138 -5.21 11.64 9.64
C VAL A 138 -5.86 10.29 9.92
N TRP A 139 -6.75 9.81 9.04
CA TRP A 139 -7.43 8.52 9.21
C TRP A 139 -7.91 7.90 7.89
N PRO A 140 -8.00 6.56 7.83
CA PRO A 140 -8.59 5.84 6.71
C PRO A 140 -10.11 6.08 6.60
N THR A 141 -10.63 6.01 5.38
CA THR A 141 -12.04 6.34 5.07
C THR A 141 -12.97 5.13 5.03
N ASP A 142 -12.43 3.92 5.05
CA ASP A 142 -13.13 2.66 4.94
C ASP A 142 -13.28 1.96 6.30
N SER A 143 -12.17 1.58 6.93
CA SER A 143 -12.10 0.85 8.19
C SER A 143 -11.10 1.51 9.14
N GLY A 144 -11.32 1.45 10.45
CA GLY A 144 -10.42 2.09 11.43
C GLY A 144 -10.60 3.60 11.62
N ALA A 145 -11.61 4.22 10.98
CA ALA A 145 -11.88 5.66 11.05
C ALA A 145 -12.14 6.24 12.47
N GLY A 146 -12.35 5.37 13.47
CA GLY A 146 -12.47 5.73 14.89
C GLY A 146 -11.13 6.04 15.57
N HIS A 147 -10.01 5.58 15.01
CA HIS A 147 -8.67 5.80 15.53
C HIS A 147 -7.93 6.74 14.59
N ARG A 148 -7.96 8.04 14.92
CA ARG A 148 -7.32 9.07 14.10
C ARG A 148 -5.94 9.33 14.64
N ASP A 149 -4.94 9.17 13.79
CA ASP A 149 -3.59 9.52 14.16
C ASP A 149 -3.43 11.04 14.15
N GLN A 150 -2.52 11.56 14.97
CA GLN A 150 -2.30 12.99 15.13
C GLN A 150 -0.82 13.34 15.07
N GLY A 151 -0.53 14.51 14.52
CA GLY A 151 0.82 15.02 14.47
C GLY A 151 0.92 16.36 13.76
N CYS A 152 2.16 16.74 13.46
CA CYS A 152 2.52 17.95 12.76
C CYS A 152 2.59 17.67 11.25
N LEU A 153 1.84 18.41 10.44
CA LEU A 153 1.86 18.24 8.98
C LEU A 153 3.23 18.63 8.41
N VAL A 154 3.85 17.72 7.68
CA VAL A 154 5.17 17.89 7.08
C VAL A 154 5.07 18.21 5.59
N SER A 155 4.30 17.40 4.85
CA SER A 155 4.03 17.60 3.42
C SER A 155 2.67 17.05 3.02
N LEU A 156 2.15 17.56 1.91
CA LEU A 156 0.90 17.11 1.30
C LEU A 156 0.92 17.46 -0.18
N ASP A 157 0.78 16.45 -1.03
CA ASP A 157 0.71 16.62 -2.49
C ASP A 157 -0.38 15.73 -3.11
N ALA A 158 -0.28 15.46 -4.41
CA ALA A 158 -1.25 14.64 -5.14
C ALA A 158 -1.15 13.14 -4.81
N GLU A 159 -0.05 12.67 -4.23
CA GLU A 159 0.25 11.26 -3.99
C GLU A 159 0.08 10.88 -2.52
N GLU A 160 0.55 11.72 -1.59
CA GLU A 160 0.53 11.40 -0.17
C GLU A 160 0.29 12.58 0.80
N ILE A 161 0.05 12.20 2.06
CA ILE A 161 0.02 13.07 3.25
C ILE A 161 1.10 12.56 4.19
N VAL A 162 1.98 13.46 4.63
CA VAL A 162 3.06 13.13 5.56
C VAL A 162 2.93 13.98 6.82
N TRP A 163 2.91 13.33 7.98
CA TRP A 163 2.92 14.01 9.27
C TRP A 163 3.96 13.39 10.20
N GLU A 164 4.48 14.21 11.10
CA GLU A 164 5.35 13.77 12.18
C GLU A 164 4.54 13.62 13.47
N THR A 165 4.53 12.41 14.02
CA THR A 165 3.85 12.10 15.29
C THR A 165 4.54 12.77 16.48
N ASP A 166 3.86 12.88 17.61
CA ASP A 166 4.46 13.38 18.87
C ASP A 166 5.64 12.51 19.35
N ALA A 167 5.77 11.28 18.84
CA ALA A 167 6.88 10.37 19.11
C ALA A 167 8.11 10.60 18.19
N GLY A 168 8.06 11.58 17.30
CA GLY A 168 9.16 11.91 16.37
C GLY A 168 9.30 10.94 15.22
N VAL A 169 8.20 10.34 14.76
CA VAL A 169 8.16 9.42 13.61
C VAL A 169 7.34 10.04 12.50
N ARG A 170 7.90 10.10 11.29
CA ARG A 170 7.17 10.48 10.07
C ARG A 170 6.36 9.31 9.55
N VAL A 171 5.07 9.56 9.35
CA VAL A 171 4.11 8.60 8.82
C VAL A 171 3.60 9.11 7.49
N HIS A 172 3.54 8.21 6.52
CA HIS A 172 3.11 8.47 5.15
C HIS A 172 1.79 7.75 4.91
N ALA A 173 0.80 8.46 4.40
CA ALA A 173 -0.47 7.88 3.96
C ALA A 173 -0.80 8.31 2.53
N PRO A 174 -1.28 7.40 1.67
CA PRO A 174 -1.71 7.78 0.33
C PRO A 174 -2.88 8.77 0.39
N ARG A 175 -2.99 9.65 -0.61
CA ARG A 175 -4.13 10.58 -0.72
C ARG A 175 -5.45 9.85 -0.88
N HIS A 176 -5.43 8.74 -1.62
CA HIS A 176 -6.59 7.90 -1.81
C HIS A 176 -6.85 7.05 -0.57
N GLY A 177 -8.13 6.98 -0.15
CA GLY A 177 -8.53 6.17 1.00
C GLY A 177 -8.29 6.82 2.36
N PHE A 178 -7.63 7.98 2.43
CA PHE A 178 -7.37 8.70 3.69
C PHE A 178 -7.98 10.10 3.69
N ARG A 179 -8.24 10.60 4.90
CA ARG A 179 -8.66 11.98 5.16
C ARG A 179 -7.66 12.65 6.09
N VAL A 180 -7.50 13.95 5.88
CA VAL A 180 -6.74 14.85 6.74
C VAL A 180 -7.57 16.10 7.04
N ARG A 181 -7.45 16.61 8.25
CA ARG A 181 -7.97 17.93 8.66
C ARG A 181 -7.12 18.48 9.80
N LEU A 182 -7.30 19.75 10.12
CA LEU A 182 -6.80 20.31 11.38
C LEU A 182 -7.33 19.51 12.58
N ALA A 183 -6.43 19.16 13.50
CA ALA A 183 -6.82 18.54 14.75
C ALA A 183 -7.69 19.50 15.57
N ARG A 184 -8.66 18.95 16.30
CA ARG A 184 -9.42 19.79 17.24
C ARG A 184 -8.49 20.25 18.37
N PRO A 185 -8.61 21.52 18.83
CA PRO A 185 -7.96 21.94 20.06
C PRO A 185 -8.35 20.97 21.18
N VAL A 186 -7.38 20.56 22.00
CA VAL A 186 -7.69 19.89 23.26
C VAL A 186 -8.41 20.94 24.10
N GLU A 187 -9.71 20.77 24.35
CA GLU A 187 -10.37 21.56 25.38
C GLU A 187 -9.66 21.23 26.70
N GLU A 188 -8.98 22.21 27.29
CA GLU A 188 -8.54 22.12 28.67
C GLU A 188 -9.80 21.88 29.51
N VAL A 189 -9.97 20.64 29.95
CA VAL A 189 -10.96 20.31 30.98
C VAL A 189 -10.46 20.99 32.24
N GLY A 190 -10.95 22.20 32.48
CA GLY A 190 -10.70 22.95 33.69
C GLY A 190 -11.04 22.07 34.90
N VAL A 191 -10.03 21.82 35.72
CA VAL A 191 -10.17 21.25 37.07
C VAL A 191 -10.40 22.39 38.05
#